data_AF-A0A8I2BWQ1-F1
#
_entry.id   AF-A0A8I2BWQ1-F1
#
_cell.length_a   1.000
_cell.length_b   1.000
_cell.length_c   1.000
_cell.angle_alpha   90.00
_cell.angle_beta   90.00
_cell.angle_gamma   90.00
#
_symmetry.space_group_name_H-M   'P 1'
#
loop_
_entity.id
_entity.type
_entity.pdbx_description
1 polymer ?
#
loop_
_entity_poly.entity_id
_entity_poly.type
_entity_poly.pdbx_seq_one_letter_code
_entity_poly.pdbx_strand_id
1 'polypeptide(L)'
;MGFYDNRENALFRTLQEQVITFKQWGASIAEKHGEWETNYLYWDKLYNAVEEVLEHTSLAEWQTEVYELILYTLARDNEVENVLQLLIVQPKIFLSLAYSAITYSDYEARWQIAYGLGEVKGMRDEVNSLLSKLSNDEHEYVRRRALIALQKKWKDELNDQEINSAIPPV
;
A
#
# COMPACT_ATOMS: atom_id res chain seq x y z
N MET A 1 -3.75 -30.76 2.30
CA MET A 1 -3.76 -29.65 3.29
C MET A 1 -2.40 -29.36 3.95
N GLY A 2 -1.26 -30.00 3.59
CA GLY A 2 -0.05 -29.95 4.44
C GLY A 2 1.25 -29.40 3.84
N PHE A 3 1.27 -28.91 2.59
CA PHE A 3 2.50 -28.39 1.95
C PHE A 3 2.46 -26.87 1.68
N TYR A 4 1.27 -26.31 1.40
CA TYR A 4 1.10 -24.87 1.14
C TYR A 4 1.28 -24.03 2.42
N ASP A 5 0.68 -24.45 3.52
CA ASP A 5 0.78 -23.82 4.85
C ASP A 5 2.23 -23.61 5.31
N ASN A 6 3.11 -24.59 5.08
CA ASN A 6 4.52 -24.46 5.44
C ASN A 6 5.29 -23.43 4.61
N ARG A 7 4.93 -23.24 3.33
CA ARG A 7 5.61 -22.27 2.45
C ARG A 7 5.14 -20.86 2.74
N GLU A 8 3.83 -20.62 2.84
CA GLU A 8 3.28 -19.28 3.12
C GLU A 8 3.77 -18.77 4.49
N ASN A 9 3.77 -19.63 5.51
CA ASN A 9 4.35 -19.30 6.82
C ASN A 9 5.85 -18.94 6.75
N ALA A 10 6.62 -19.57 5.86
CA ALA A 10 8.02 -19.23 5.66
C ALA A 10 8.19 -17.84 5.01
N LEU A 11 7.31 -17.48 4.08
CA LEU A 11 7.31 -16.14 3.46
C LEU A 11 6.93 -15.06 4.48
N PHE A 12 5.91 -15.28 5.29
CA PHE A 12 5.53 -14.35 6.36
C PHE A 12 6.66 -14.16 7.39
N ARG A 13 7.33 -15.25 7.79
CA ARG A 13 8.51 -15.17 8.67
C ARG A 13 9.65 -14.39 8.03
N THR A 14 9.90 -14.61 6.75
CA THR A 14 10.95 -13.88 6.01
C THR A 14 10.65 -12.38 6.01
N LEU A 15 9.41 -11.97 5.70
CA LEU A 15 9.00 -10.57 5.79
C LEU A 15 9.18 -10.00 7.20
N GLN A 16 8.74 -10.75 8.22
CA GLN A 16 8.89 -10.35 9.62
C GLN A 16 10.36 -10.14 9.99
N GLU A 17 11.25 -11.05 9.59
CA GLU A 17 12.70 -10.97 9.83
C GLU A 17 13.33 -9.75 9.14
N GLN A 18 12.96 -9.45 7.89
CA GLN A 18 13.46 -8.26 7.20
C GLN A 18 12.99 -6.97 7.89
N VAL A 19 11.73 -6.91 8.31
CA VAL A 19 11.20 -5.74 9.05
C VAL A 19 11.87 -5.59 10.41
N ILE A 20 12.14 -6.69 11.14
CA ILE A 20 12.89 -6.66 12.39
C ILE A 20 14.31 -6.14 12.16
N THR A 21 14.97 -6.60 11.10
CA THR A 21 16.33 -6.18 10.73
C THR A 21 16.37 -4.69 10.43
N PHE A 22 15.40 -4.17 9.67
CA PHE A 22 15.25 -2.75 9.42
C PHE A 22 15.04 -1.95 10.71
N LYS A 23 14.14 -2.42 11.59
CA LYS A 23 13.88 -1.76 12.88
C LYS A 23 15.13 -1.72 13.76
N GLN A 24 15.90 -2.81 13.81
CA GLN A 24 17.14 -2.88 14.57
C GLN A 24 18.20 -1.93 14.00
N TRP A 25 18.38 -1.91 12.68
CA TRP A 25 19.26 -0.96 12.02
C TRP A 25 18.83 0.48 12.32
N GLY A 26 17.56 0.80 12.15
CA GLY A 26 17.02 2.13 12.44
C GLY A 26 17.16 2.54 13.91
N ALA A 27 17.17 1.59 14.85
CA ALA A 27 17.43 1.86 16.26
C ALA A 27 18.93 2.09 16.56
N SER A 28 19.83 1.64 15.69
CA SER A 28 21.28 1.83 15.83
C SER A 28 21.78 3.20 15.35
N ILE A 29 20.93 3.96 14.65
CA ILE A 29 21.26 5.29 14.13
C ILE A 29 21.08 6.31 15.25
N ALA A 30 22.17 6.99 15.63
CA ALA A 30 22.19 7.95 16.72
C ALA A 30 21.33 9.19 16.44
N GLU A 31 21.33 9.67 15.20
CA GLU A 31 20.55 10.83 14.77
C GLU A 31 19.89 10.58 13.42
N LYS A 32 18.57 10.74 13.38
CA LYS A 32 17.75 10.59 12.18
C LYS A 32 17.39 11.96 11.65
N HIS A 33 17.81 12.26 10.43
CA HIS A 33 17.56 13.55 9.78
C HIS A 33 17.12 13.30 8.34
N GLY A 34 16.11 14.04 7.88
CA GLY A 34 15.55 13.91 6.54
C GLY A 34 15.23 12.46 6.20
N GLU A 35 15.63 12.04 5.01
CA GLU A 35 15.36 10.72 4.43
C GLU A 35 16.33 9.64 4.89
N TRP A 36 16.51 9.55 6.20
CA TRP A 36 17.50 8.65 6.79
C TRP A 36 17.26 7.18 6.41
N GLU A 37 16.00 6.78 6.19
CA GLU A 37 15.61 5.44 5.74
C GLU A 37 16.25 5.05 4.40
N THR A 38 16.51 6.01 3.50
CA THR A 38 17.14 5.74 2.19
C THR A 38 18.58 5.23 2.31
N ASN A 39 19.21 5.41 3.48
CA ASN A 39 20.55 4.88 3.75
C ASN A 39 20.56 3.39 4.11
N TYR A 40 19.40 2.73 4.20
CA TYR A 40 19.34 1.29 4.47
C TYR A 40 19.83 0.49 3.26
N LEU A 41 20.99 -0.15 3.40
CA LEU A 41 21.63 -0.86 2.28
C LEU A 41 20.92 -2.16 1.85
N TYR A 42 19.93 -2.64 2.63
CA TYR A 42 19.25 -3.91 2.39
C TYR A 42 17.77 -3.75 2.03
N TRP A 43 17.41 -2.62 1.42
CA TRP A 43 16.07 -2.39 0.89
C TRP A 43 15.65 -3.47 -0.13
N ASP A 44 16.58 -3.97 -0.93
CA ASP A 44 16.37 -5.07 -1.88
C ASP A 44 15.75 -6.30 -1.19
N LYS A 45 16.22 -6.66 0.00
CA LYS A 45 15.68 -7.80 0.75
C LYS A 45 14.27 -7.56 1.26
N LEU A 46 13.96 -6.34 1.70
CA LEU A 46 12.61 -5.95 2.11
C LEU A 46 11.65 -5.98 0.93
N TYR A 47 12.05 -5.40 -0.21
CA TYR A 47 11.23 -5.40 -1.43
C TYR A 47 10.94 -6.82 -1.90
N ASN A 48 11.96 -7.67 -1.98
CA ASN A 48 11.79 -9.07 -2.37
C ASN A 48 10.87 -9.82 -1.38
N ALA A 49 11.00 -9.58 -0.07
CA ALA A 49 10.13 -10.24 0.91
C ALA A 49 8.67 -9.78 0.81
N VAL A 50 8.43 -8.50 0.50
CA VAL A 50 7.08 -8.00 0.22
C VAL A 50 6.55 -8.63 -1.07
N GLU A 51 7.31 -8.58 -2.16
CA GLU A 51 6.92 -9.15 -3.47
C GLU A 51 6.55 -10.63 -3.36
N GLU A 52 7.38 -11.45 -2.72
CA GLU A 52 7.11 -12.88 -2.52
C GLU A 52 5.82 -13.12 -1.72
N VAL A 53 5.54 -12.30 -0.69
CA VAL A 53 4.27 -12.39 0.05
C VAL A 53 3.09 -12.03 -0.86
N LEU A 54 3.20 -10.97 -1.66
CA LEU A 54 2.12 -10.55 -2.56
C LEU A 54 1.86 -11.59 -3.67
N GLU A 55 2.90 -12.19 -4.24
CA GLU A 55 2.78 -13.11 -5.38
C GLU A 55 2.41 -14.54 -5.02
N HIS A 56 2.72 -14.99 -3.79
CA HIS A 56 2.67 -16.42 -3.44
C HIS A 56 1.83 -16.76 -2.23
N THR A 57 1.09 -15.81 -1.67
CA THR A 57 0.18 -16.07 -0.54
C THR A 57 -1.24 -15.60 -0.84
N SER A 58 -2.20 -16.15 -0.11
CA SER A 58 -3.61 -15.77 -0.23
C SER A 58 -4.00 -14.80 0.88
N LEU A 59 -4.82 -13.78 0.55
CA LEU A 59 -5.42 -12.89 1.55
C LEU A 59 -6.23 -13.64 2.63
N ALA A 60 -6.72 -14.85 2.32
CA ALA A 60 -7.44 -15.68 3.28
C ALA A 60 -6.55 -16.17 4.44
N GLU A 61 -5.24 -16.25 4.22
CA GLU A 61 -4.25 -16.70 5.22
C GLU A 61 -3.58 -15.52 5.95
N TRP A 62 -3.81 -14.28 5.49
CA TRP A 62 -3.23 -13.11 6.11
C TRP A 62 -3.88 -12.81 7.45
N GLN A 63 -3.07 -12.85 8.50
CA GLN A 63 -3.40 -12.32 9.81
C GLN A 63 -3.06 -10.83 9.87
N THR A 64 -3.58 -10.12 10.88
CA THR A 64 -3.38 -8.68 11.08
C THR A 64 -1.90 -8.29 11.00
N GLU A 65 -1.02 -9.12 11.54
CA GLU A 65 0.42 -8.90 11.56
C GLU A 65 1.02 -8.77 10.16
N VAL A 66 0.52 -9.53 9.17
CA VAL A 66 1.01 -9.43 7.78
C VAL A 66 0.67 -8.07 7.17
N TYR A 67 -0.56 -7.59 7.40
CA TYR A 67 -0.96 -6.25 6.98
C TYR A 67 -0.09 -5.18 7.63
N GLU A 68 0.15 -5.28 8.95
CA GLU A 68 0.97 -4.33 9.68
C GLU A 68 2.43 -4.31 9.22
N LEU A 69 3.00 -5.46 8.87
CA LEU A 69 4.36 -5.56 8.33
C LEU A 69 4.48 -4.88 6.97
N ILE A 70 3.50 -5.09 6.07
CA ILE A 70 3.50 -4.44 4.75
C ILE A 70 3.26 -2.94 4.89
N LEU A 71 2.29 -2.51 5.71
CA LEU A 71 2.02 -1.10 5.96
C LEU A 71 3.20 -0.39 6.63
N TYR A 72 3.91 -1.06 7.55
CA TYR A 72 5.15 -0.54 8.12
C TYR A 72 6.22 -0.32 7.04
N THR A 73 6.39 -1.31 6.15
CA THR A 73 7.40 -1.24 5.09
C THR A 73 7.06 -0.13 4.09
N LEU A 74 5.79 -0.02 3.69
CA LEU A 74 5.27 1.08 2.89
C LEU A 74 5.58 2.43 3.54
N ALA A 75 5.27 2.61 4.83
CA ALA A 75 5.50 3.85 5.57
C ALA A 75 6.98 4.29 5.61
N ARG A 76 7.92 3.34 5.54
CA ARG A 76 9.37 3.61 5.56
C ARG A 76 9.96 3.77 4.17
N ASP A 77 9.32 3.22 3.16
CA ASP A 77 9.66 3.40 1.74
C ASP A 77 8.99 4.64 1.14
N ASN A 78 8.76 5.68 1.95
CA ASN A 78 7.93 6.83 1.59
C ASN A 78 8.58 7.77 0.55
N GLU A 79 9.91 7.71 0.40
CA GLU A 79 10.65 8.53 -0.56
C GLU A 79 10.78 7.91 -1.94
N VAL A 80 11.00 6.60 -2.00
CA VAL A 80 11.26 5.89 -3.27
C VAL A 80 9.98 5.24 -3.79
N GLU A 81 9.04 4.90 -2.90
CA GLU A 81 7.71 4.36 -3.20
C GLU A 81 7.72 3.03 -3.99
N ASN A 82 8.80 2.23 -3.92
CA ASN A 82 8.89 0.92 -4.57
C ASN A 82 7.81 -0.06 -4.09
N VAL A 83 7.56 -0.11 -2.77
CA VAL A 83 6.51 -0.94 -2.17
C VAL A 83 5.14 -0.54 -2.70
N LEU A 84 4.90 0.75 -2.90
CA LEU A 84 3.66 1.22 -3.50
C LEU A 84 3.52 0.73 -4.95
N GLN A 85 4.60 0.76 -5.75
CA GLN A 85 4.58 0.25 -7.12
C GLN A 85 4.23 -1.25 -7.19
N LEU A 86 4.78 -2.06 -6.27
CA LEU A 86 4.43 -3.49 -6.16
C LEU A 86 2.95 -3.70 -5.83
N LEU A 87 2.36 -2.83 -5.01
CA LEU A 87 0.99 -2.95 -4.57
C LEU A 87 -0.04 -2.52 -5.61
N ILE A 88 0.16 -1.39 -6.30
CA ILE A 88 -0.84 -0.84 -7.22
C ILE A 88 -1.12 -1.74 -8.43
N VAL A 89 -0.15 -2.59 -8.81
CA VAL A 89 -0.31 -3.60 -9.87
C VAL A 89 -1.11 -4.83 -9.41
N GLN A 90 -1.47 -4.91 -8.12
CA GLN A 90 -2.27 -5.98 -7.52
C GLN A 90 -3.52 -5.44 -6.83
N PRO A 91 -4.54 -4.96 -7.60
CA PRO A 91 -5.57 -4.07 -7.06
C PRO A 91 -6.43 -4.68 -5.94
N LYS A 92 -6.66 -6.00 -5.96
CA LYS A 92 -7.41 -6.69 -4.89
C LYS A 92 -6.66 -6.70 -3.56
N ILE A 93 -5.36 -7.01 -3.59
CA ILE A 93 -4.51 -7.00 -2.40
C ILE A 93 -4.37 -5.58 -1.88
N PHE A 94 -4.13 -4.61 -2.78
CA PHE A 94 -4.03 -3.21 -2.43
C PHE A 94 -5.29 -2.67 -1.74
N LEU A 95 -6.49 -2.99 -2.25
CA LEU A 95 -7.73 -2.60 -1.58
C LEU A 95 -7.87 -3.21 -0.19
N SER A 96 -7.49 -4.48 -0.02
CA SER A 96 -7.51 -5.14 1.28
C SER A 96 -6.58 -4.44 2.29
N LEU A 97 -5.36 -4.07 1.86
CA LEU A 97 -4.45 -3.24 2.65
C LEU A 97 -5.03 -1.85 2.93
N ALA A 98 -5.69 -1.21 1.96
CA ALA A 98 -6.29 0.11 2.13
C ALA A 98 -7.40 0.12 3.19
N TYR A 99 -8.19 -0.96 3.31
CA TYR A 99 -9.14 -1.11 4.42
C TYR A 99 -8.44 -1.16 5.78
N SER A 100 -7.34 -1.92 5.89
CA SER A 100 -6.53 -1.99 7.12
C SER A 100 -5.85 -0.65 7.45
N ALA A 101 -5.38 0.06 6.42
CA ALA A 101 -4.66 1.32 6.56
C ALA A 101 -5.48 2.46 7.17
N ILE A 102 -6.82 2.46 7.02
CA ILE A 102 -7.70 3.52 7.56
C ILE A 102 -7.47 3.73 9.06
N THR A 103 -7.21 2.66 9.81
CA THR A 103 -6.98 2.71 11.26
C THR A 103 -5.52 2.53 11.64
N TYR A 104 -4.61 2.44 10.67
CA TYR A 104 -3.19 2.27 10.92
C TYR A 104 -2.57 3.59 11.39
N SER A 105 -1.75 3.57 12.43
CA SER A 105 -1.31 4.78 13.13
C SER A 105 -0.33 5.65 12.35
N ASP A 106 0.46 5.06 11.45
CA ASP A 106 1.50 5.78 10.71
C ASP A 106 0.93 6.50 9.49
N TYR A 107 0.96 7.84 9.51
CA TYR A 107 0.41 8.65 8.42
C TYR A 107 1.22 8.49 7.12
N GLU A 108 2.49 8.06 7.19
CA GLU A 108 3.33 7.81 6.02
C GLU A 108 2.76 6.68 5.15
N ALA A 109 2.19 5.64 5.77
CA ALA A 109 1.46 4.61 5.03
C ALA A 109 0.13 5.16 4.49
N ARG A 110 -0.63 5.88 5.32
CA ARG A 110 -1.98 6.33 4.95
C ARG A 110 -1.98 7.27 3.75
N TRP A 111 -1.02 8.19 3.65
CA TRP A 111 -0.97 9.10 2.50
C TRP A 111 -0.58 8.36 1.21
N GLN A 112 0.32 7.37 1.30
CA GLN A 112 0.71 6.53 0.16
C GLN A 112 -0.48 5.69 -0.32
N ILE A 113 -1.26 5.12 0.60
CA ILE A 113 -2.52 4.44 0.29
C ILE A 113 -3.50 5.39 -0.42
N ALA A 114 -3.68 6.61 0.11
CA ALA A 114 -4.55 7.61 -0.50
C ALA A 114 -4.12 7.95 -1.93
N TYR A 115 -2.81 8.10 -2.16
CA TYR A 115 -2.27 8.32 -3.50
C TYR A 115 -2.48 7.11 -4.42
N GLY A 116 -2.09 5.91 -3.99
CA GLY A 116 -2.22 4.69 -4.78
C GLY A 116 -3.67 4.37 -5.16
N LEU A 117 -4.65 4.67 -4.30
CA LEU A 117 -6.07 4.57 -4.62
C LEU A 117 -6.44 5.43 -5.84
N GLY A 118 -5.80 6.60 -6.00
CA GLY A 118 -5.91 7.45 -7.18
C GLY A 118 -5.38 6.80 -8.47
N GLU A 119 -4.48 5.82 -8.37
CA GLU A 119 -3.89 5.10 -9.50
C GLU A 119 -4.63 3.79 -9.87
N VAL A 120 -5.44 3.24 -8.95
CA VAL A 120 -6.18 1.99 -9.18
C VAL A 120 -7.18 2.12 -10.34
N LYS A 121 -7.14 1.21 -11.30
CA LYS A 121 -8.14 1.12 -12.37
C LYS A 121 -9.28 0.18 -11.96
N GLY A 122 -10.53 0.60 -12.14
CA GLY A 122 -11.72 -0.16 -11.73
C GLY A 122 -12.01 -0.09 -10.22
N MET A 123 -12.99 -0.89 -9.75
CA MET A 123 -13.44 -0.95 -8.34
C MET A 123 -13.78 0.43 -7.75
N ARG A 124 -14.49 1.21 -8.57
CA ARG A 124 -14.76 2.63 -8.35
C ARG A 124 -15.44 2.89 -7.01
N ASP A 125 -16.46 2.11 -6.68
CA ASP A 125 -17.27 2.35 -5.48
C ASP A 125 -16.45 2.10 -4.22
N GLU A 126 -15.64 1.04 -4.19
CA GLU A 126 -14.73 0.72 -3.10
C GLU A 126 -13.65 1.79 -2.96
N VAL A 127 -13.01 2.18 -4.07
CA VAL A 127 -11.98 3.22 -4.08
C VAL A 127 -12.54 4.56 -3.59
N ASN A 128 -13.69 5.00 -4.09
CA ASN A 128 -14.33 6.25 -3.69
C ASN A 128 -14.76 6.21 -2.22
N SER A 129 -15.23 5.07 -1.72
CA SER A 129 -15.56 4.88 -0.30
C SER A 129 -14.33 5.03 0.60
N LEU A 130 -13.22 4.38 0.24
CA LEU A 130 -11.96 4.47 1.00
C LEU A 130 -11.39 5.90 0.97
N LEU A 131 -11.34 6.52 -0.21
CA LEU A 131 -10.85 7.89 -0.36
C LEU A 131 -11.70 8.90 0.42
N SER A 132 -13.02 8.73 0.47
CA SER A 132 -13.90 9.57 1.27
C SER A 132 -13.64 9.45 2.78
N LYS A 133 -13.19 8.27 3.25
CA LYS A 133 -12.76 8.12 4.65
C LYS A 133 -11.43 8.84 4.88
N LEU A 134 -10.45 8.65 4.00
CA LEU A 134 -9.13 9.27 4.10
C LEU A 134 -9.16 10.80 3.89
N SER A 135 -10.15 11.36 3.20
CA SER A 135 -10.33 12.81 3.12
C SER A 135 -10.72 13.45 4.46
N ASN A 136 -11.13 12.64 5.43
CA ASN A 136 -11.45 13.04 6.80
C ASN A 136 -10.37 12.59 7.82
N ASP A 137 -9.20 12.14 7.35
CA ASP A 137 -8.08 11.73 8.22
C ASP A 137 -7.64 12.84 9.17
N GLU A 138 -7.13 12.50 10.34
CA GLU A 138 -6.60 13.48 11.30
C GLU A 138 -5.38 14.25 10.75
N HIS A 139 -4.58 13.59 9.90
CA HIS A 139 -3.36 14.15 9.36
C HIS A 139 -3.64 14.91 8.07
N GLU A 140 -3.24 16.19 8.04
CA GLU A 140 -3.53 17.07 6.91
C GLU A 140 -2.98 16.55 5.58
N TYR A 141 -1.77 15.99 5.60
CA TYR A 141 -1.15 15.48 4.38
C TYR A 141 -1.95 14.31 3.78
N VAL A 142 -2.49 13.43 4.62
CA VAL A 142 -3.35 12.31 4.17
C VAL A 142 -4.63 12.85 3.53
N ARG A 143 -5.30 13.81 4.19
CA ARG A 143 -6.50 14.46 3.64
C ARG A 143 -6.25 15.07 2.26
N ARG A 144 -5.13 15.81 2.11
CA ARG A 144 -4.75 16.43 0.84
C ARG A 144 -4.53 15.38 -0.26
N ARG A 145 -3.79 14.31 0.01
CA ARG A 145 -3.56 13.22 -0.98
C ARG A 145 -4.88 12.54 -1.36
N ALA A 146 -5.76 12.30 -0.40
CA ALA A 146 -7.07 11.70 -0.67
C ALA A 146 -7.97 12.59 -1.56
N LEU A 147 -8.00 13.91 -1.31
CA LEU A 147 -8.77 14.86 -2.12
C LEU A 147 -8.24 14.96 -3.55
N ILE A 148 -6.92 14.96 -3.74
CA ILE A 148 -6.29 14.93 -5.07
C ILE A 148 -6.68 13.65 -5.82
N ALA A 149 -6.65 12.50 -5.14
CA ALA A 149 -7.04 11.22 -5.72
C ALA A 149 -8.53 11.18 -6.09
N LEU A 150 -9.43 11.70 -5.24
CA LEU A 150 -10.87 11.84 -5.58
C LEU A 150 -11.08 12.68 -6.83
N GLN A 151 -10.40 13.83 -6.91
CA GLN A 151 -10.50 14.70 -8.08
C GLN A 151 -10.05 13.99 -9.36
N LYS A 152 -8.99 13.17 -9.27
CA LYS A 152 -8.53 12.34 -10.38
C LYS A 152 -9.60 11.32 -10.79
N LYS A 153 -10.20 10.60 -9.85
CA LYS A 153 -11.28 9.64 -10.15
C LYS A 153 -12.49 10.28 -10.83
N TRP A 154 -12.91 11.45 -10.39
CA TRP A 154 -14.02 12.16 -11.03
C TRP A 154 -13.71 12.56 -12.48
N LYS A 155 -12.46 12.92 -12.79
CA LYS A 155 -12.06 13.23 -14.17
C LYS A 155 -12.09 11.98 -15.05
N ASP A 156 -11.59 10.85 -14.55
CA ASP A 156 -11.62 9.58 -15.28
C ASP A 156 -13.07 9.17 -15.59
N GLU A 157 -13.98 9.34 -14.63
CA GLU A 157 -15.41 9.05 -14.79
C GLU A 157 -16.09 9.91 -15.87
N LEU A 158 -15.78 11.21 -15.92
CA LEU A 158 -16.32 12.11 -16.93
C LEU A 158 -15.84 11.71 -18.34
N ASN A 159 -14.54 11.38 -18.47
CA ASN A 159 -13.97 10.95 -19.74
C ASN A 159 -14.62 9.65 -20.23
N ASP A 160 -14.85 8.68 -19.35
CA ASP A 160 -15.52 7.42 -19.70
C ASP A 160 -16.97 7.65 -20.16
N GLN A 161 -17.70 8.58 -19.54
CA GLN A 161 -19.06 8.93 -19.94
C GLN A 161 -19.09 9.61 -21.31
N GLU A 162 -18.17 10.55 -21.57
CA GLU A 162 -18.05 11.21 -22.87
C GLU A 162 -17.78 10.21 -24.00
N ILE A 163 -16.81 9.29 -23.80
CA ILE A 163 -16.49 8.24 -24.77
C ILE A 163 -17.71 7.36 -25.06
N ASN A 164 -18.42 6.90 -24.02
CA ASN A 164 -19.57 6.03 -24.18
C ASN A 164 -20.76 6.74 -24.86
N SER A 165 -20.89 8.06 -24.70
CA SER A 165 -21.91 8.86 -25.39
C SER A 165 -21.62 9.13 -26.87
N ALA A 166 -20.34 9.04 -27.27
CA ALA A 166 -19.89 9.31 -28.63
C ALA A 166 -19.95 8.10 -29.57
N ILE A 167 -20.19 6.90 -29.02
CA ILE A 167 -20.36 5.67 -29.81
C ILE A 167 -21.86 5.52 -30.15
N PRO A 168 -22.26 5.61 -31.44
CA PRO A 168 -23.66 5.42 -31.81
C PRO A 168 -24.11 3.98 -31.51
N PRO A 169 -25.38 3.77 -31.09
CA PRO A 169 -25.88 2.44 -30.77
C PRO A 169 -25.84 1.53 -32.00
N VAL A 170 -25.37 0.28 -31.80
CA VAL A 170 -25.34 -0.80 -32.81
C VAL A 170 -26.73 -1.34 -33.06
#